data_AF-A0A498Q7Q4-F1
#
_entry.id   AF-A0A498Q7Q4-F1
#
_cell.length_a   1.000
_cell.length_b   1.000
_cell.length_c   1.000
_cell.angle_alpha   90.00
_cell.angle_beta   90.00
_cell.angle_gamma   90.00
#
_symmetry.space_group_name_H-M   'P 1'
#
loop_
_entity.id
_entity.type
_entity.pdbx_description
1 polymer ?
#
loop_
_entity_poly.entity_id
_entity_poly.type
_entity_poly.pdbx_seq_one_letter_code
_entity_poly.pdbx_strand_id
1 'polypeptide(L)' 'MIGDGGNGGQGGYNSAGGTPGDGGKGGDAWLIGVGGNGGNAGSGGTGGVGGQGGAGGLLLGPGGIDGL' A
#
# COMPACT_ATOMS: atom_id res chain seq x y z
N MET A 1 11.81 -11.02 -17.48
CA MET A 1 11.01 -11.41 -16.29
C MET A 1 9.89 -10.41 -16.12
N ILE A 2 8.67 -10.89 -15.94
CA ILE A 2 7.44 -10.08 -15.84
C ILE A 2 6.85 -10.37 -14.46
N GLY A 3 6.42 -9.35 -13.72
CA GLY A 3 5.81 -9.52 -12.41
C GLY A 3 5.40 -8.20 -11.79
N ASP A 4 4.13 -8.13 -11.40
CA ASP A 4 3.54 -7.00 -10.70
C ASP A 4 3.84 -7.08 -9.20
N GLY A 5 3.86 -5.91 -8.56
CA GLY A 5 3.96 -5.79 -7.11
C GLY A 5 2.64 -6.19 -6.43
N GLY A 6 2.73 -6.86 -5.27
CA GLY A 6 1.55 -7.18 -4.47
C GLY A 6 0.99 -5.96 -3.74
N ASN A 7 -0.32 -5.88 -3.55
CA ASN A 7 -0.92 -4.79 -2.79
C ASN A 7 -0.56 -4.88 -1.29
N GLY A 8 -0.40 -3.71 -0.67
CA GLY A 8 -0.23 -3.57 0.77
C GLY A 8 -1.49 -3.96 1.55
N GLY A 9 -1.30 -4.50 2.76
CA GLY A 9 -2.41 -4.89 3.63
C GLY A 9 -3.13 -3.68 4.24
N GLN A 10 -4.43 -3.81 4.49
CA GLN A 10 -5.21 -2.76 5.16
C GLN A 10 -4.78 -2.58 6.62
N GLY A 11 -4.78 -1.33 7.07
CA GLY A 11 -4.57 -0.98 8.47
C GLY A 11 -5.70 -1.50 9.37
N GLY A 12 -5.34 -1.92 10.58
CA GLY A 12 -6.27 -2.50 11.54
C GLY A 12 -7.24 -1.49 12.13
N TYR A 13 -8.50 -1.89 12.31
CA TYR A 13 -9.53 -1.07 12.96
C TYR A 13 -9.33 -1.01 14.49
N ASN A 14 -9.54 0.17 15.10
CA ASN A 14 -9.51 0.34 16.55
C ASN A 14 -10.78 1.06 17.05
N SER A 15 -11.67 0.31 17.71
CA SER A 15 -12.92 0.84 18.29
C SER A 15 -12.76 1.51 19.65
N ALA A 16 -11.63 1.32 20.33
CA ALA A 16 -11.43 1.79 21.70
C ALA A 16 -11.00 3.28 21.79
N GLY A 17 -11.11 4.02 20.68
CA GLY A 17 -10.71 5.44 20.61
C GLY A 17 -9.20 5.66 20.50
N GLY A 18 -8.40 4.60 20.36
CA GLY A 18 -6.96 4.69 20.09
C GLY A 18 -6.66 4.87 18.60
N THR A 19 -5.38 5.08 18.29
CA THR A 19 -4.90 5.13 16.90
C THR A 19 -5.10 3.75 16.24
N PRO A 20 -5.76 3.69 15.08
CA PRO A 20 -5.87 2.49 14.25
C PRO A 20 -4.54 2.19 13.55
N GLY A 21 -4.41 1.00 12.98
CA GLY A 21 -3.19 0.59 12.29
C GLY A 21 -2.98 1.33 10.98
N ASP A 22 -1.73 1.53 10.59
CA ASP A 22 -1.36 2.07 9.30
C ASP A 22 -1.56 1.05 8.17
N GLY A 23 -1.77 1.54 6.97
CA GLY A 23 -1.78 0.72 5.77
C GLY A 23 -0.38 0.19 5.43
N GLY A 24 -0.31 -1.05 4.96
CA GLY A 24 0.94 -1.67 4.50
C GLY A 24 1.42 -1.07 3.18
N LYS A 25 2.74 -1.04 2.98
CA LYS A 25 3.34 -0.65 1.69
C LYS A 25 2.97 -1.65 0.59
N GLY A 26 2.67 -1.17 -0.61
CA GLY A 26 2.63 -1.97 -1.82
C GLY A 26 4.02 -2.51 -2.21
N GLY A 27 4.05 -3.71 -2.76
CA GLY A 27 5.26 -4.35 -3.26
C GLY A 27 5.73 -3.71 -4.57
N ASP A 28 7.04 -3.75 -4.80
CA ASP A 28 7.65 -3.22 -6.03
C ASP A 28 7.57 -4.28 -7.14
N ALA A 29 7.34 -3.84 -8.38
CA ALA A 29 7.49 -4.67 -9.58
C ALA A 29 8.97 -4.80 -9.97
N TRP A 30 9.30 -5.78 -10.83
CA TRP A 30 10.70 -6.10 -11.15
C TRP A 30 11.21 -5.42 -12.43
N LEU A 31 11.14 -6.10 -13.59
CA LEU A 31 11.64 -5.55 -14.86
C LEU A 31 10.50 -4.95 -15.70
N ILE A 32 9.42 -5.71 -15.88
CA ILE A 32 8.18 -5.24 -16.50
C ILE A 32 7.03 -5.61 -15.57
N GLY A 33 6.26 -4.62 -15.13
CA GLY A 33 5.13 -4.82 -14.22
C GLY A 33 4.68 -3.54 -13.53
N VAL A 34 3.48 -3.57 -12.96
CA VAL A 34 2.87 -2.47 -12.20
C VAL A 34 3.21 -2.63 -10.72
N GLY A 35 3.61 -1.55 -10.05
CA GLY A 35 3.80 -1.56 -8.60
C GLY A 35 2.48 -1.80 -7.86
N GLY A 36 2.53 -2.50 -6.74
CA GLY A 36 1.33 -2.77 -5.93
C GLY A 36 0.84 -1.50 -5.24
N ASN A 37 -0.48 -1.37 -5.05
CA ASN A 37 -1.03 -0.23 -4.32
C ASN A 37 -0.74 -0.35 -2.83
N GLY A 38 -0.57 0.78 -2.15
CA GLY A 38 -0.53 0.82 -0.70
C GLY A 38 -1.89 0.45 -0.10
N GLY A 39 -1.87 -0.16 1.08
CA GLY A 39 -3.08 -0.40 1.86
C GLY A 39 -3.61 0.90 2.47
N ASN A 40 -4.91 0.98 2.66
CA ASN A 40 -5.52 2.11 3.37
C ASN A 40 -5.24 2.02 4.87
N ALA A 41 -5.24 3.19 5.52
CA ALA A 41 -5.28 3.33 6.96
C ALA A 41 -6.48 2.61 7.56
N GLY A 42 -6.31 2.11 8.78
CA GLY A 42 -7.41 1.66 9.60
C GLY A 42 -8.28 2.84 10.07
N SER A 43 -9.55 2.55 10.36
CA SER A 43 -10.49 3.55 10.89
C SER A 43 -10.47 3.57 12.43
N GLY A 44 -10.50 4.76 13.05
CA GLY A 44 -10.40 4.96 14.50
C GLY A 44 -10.49 6.44 14.90
N GLY A 45 -10.37 6.74 16.21
CA GLY A 45 -10.59 8.08 16.77
C GLY A 45 -9.57 9.14 16.32
N THR A 46 -8.33 8.72 16.07
CA THR A 46 -7.33 9.41 15.26
C THR A 46 -7.14 8.59 13.99
N GLY A 47 -7.01 9.19 12.80
CA GLY A 47 -6.80 8.40 11.58
C GLY A 47 -5.41 7.76 11.55
N GLY A 48 -5.30 6.54 11.03
CA GLY A 48 -4.01 5.96 10.64
C GLY A 48 -3.48 6.60 9.36
N VAL A 49 -2.28 6.22 8.92
CA VAL A 49 -1.71 6.69 7.65
C VAL A 49 -1.82 5.60 6.58
N GLY A 50 -2.22 6.00 5.38
CA GLY A 50 -2.21 5.11 4.21
C GLY A 50 -0.79 4.65 3.86
N GLY A 51 -0.67 3.39 3.43
CA GLY A 51 0.59 2.83 2.98
C GLY A 51 1.02 3.42 1.64
N GLN A 52 2.32 3.51 1.39
CA GLN A 52 2.82 3.95 0.09
C GLN A 52 2.62 2.88 -1.00
N GLY A 53 2.36 3.33 -2.22
CA GLY A 53 2.43 2.50 -3.42
C GLY A 53 3.85 1.97 -3.66
N GLY A 54 3.93 0.79 -4.27
CA GLY A 54 5.18 0.19 -4.72
C GLY A 54 5.68 0.78 -6.03
N ALA A 55 6.98 0.67 -6.30
CA ALA A 55 7.56 1.10 -7.56
C ALA A 55 7.10 0.19 -8.73
N GLY A 56 6.96 0.79 -9.91
CA GLY A 56 6.73 0.05 -11.15
C GLY A 56 7.98 -0.66 -11.66
N GLY A 57 7.83 -1.43 -12.74
CA GLY A 57 8.93 -2.18 -13.34
C GLY A 57 10.04 -1.25 -13.82
N LEU A 58 11.30 -1.65 -13.58
CA LEU A 58 12.49 -0.86 -13.91
C LEU A 58 12.53 -0.41 -15.38
N LEU A 59 12.10 -1.28 -16.30
CA LEU A 59 12.07 -0.98 -17.73
C LEU A 59 10.70 -0.46 -18.18
N LEU A 60 9.62 -1.06 -17.67
CA LEU A 60 8.26 -0.68 -18.03
C LEU A 60 7.26 -1.00 -16.94
N GLY A 61 6.47 -0.01 -16.58
CA GLY A 61 5.25 -0.14 -15.80
C GLY A 61 5.12 0.96 -14.75
N PRO A 62 3.90 1.43 -14.47
CA PRO A 62 3.66 2.49 -13.50
C PRO A 62 3.87 2.01 -12.06
N GLY A 63 4.16 2.96 -11.16
CA GLY A 63 4.08 2.72 -9.73
C GLY A 63 2.63 2.50 -9.27
N GLY A 64 2.48 1.84 -8.13
CA GLY A 64 1.22 1.74 -7.42
C GLY A 64 0.84 3.09 -6.79
N ILE A 65 -0.44 3.23 -6.46
CA ILE A 65 -0.95 4.42 -5.77
C ILE A 65 -0.87 4.23 -4.25
N ASP A 66 -0.71 5.35 -3.54
CA ASP A 66 -0.77 5.37 -2.08
C ASP A 66 -2.20 5.05 -1.59
N GLY A 67 -2.27 4.37 -0.45
CA GLY A 67 -3.53 4.11 0.25
C GLY A 67 -4.09 5.36 0.90
N LEU A 68 -5.39 5.34 1.17
CA LEU A 68 -6.12 6.42 1.84
C LEU A 68 -5.96 6.37 3.36
#